data_AF-N2ADD2-F1
#
_entry.id   AF-N2ADD2-F1
#
_cell.length_a   1.000
_cell.length_b   1.000
_cell.length_c   1.000
_cell.angle_alpha   90.00
_cell.angle_beta   90.00
_cell.angle_gamma   90.00
#
_symmetry.space_group_name_H-M   'P 1'
#
loop_
_entity.id
_entity.type
_entity.pdbx_description
1 polymer ?
#
loop_
_entity_poly.entity_id
_entity_poly.type
_entity_poly.pdbx_seq_one_letter_code
_entity_poly.pdbx_strand_id
1 'polypeptide(L)'
;MQTEDCLVHTISLICDADSLRKRLKKDIDAGIRSEDVIQRSIARIGLYEKLDTEKIDVTHITPEHAAERIVNVERGKTDAEILYYR
;
A
#
# COMPACT_ATOMS: atom_id res chain seq x y z
N MET A 1 -6.87 -4.07 23.02
CA MET A 1 -7.49 -4.97 22.03
C MET A 1 -7.08 -6.38 22.41
N GLN A 2 -8.04 -7.27 22.63
CA GLN A 2 -7.77 -8.71 22.76
C GLN A 2 -7.76 -9.30 21.35
N THR A 3 -6.61 -9.80 20.90
CA THR A 3 -6.42 -10.42 19.58
C THR A 3 -6.03 -11.88 19.72
N GLU A 4 -6.36 -12.47 20.86
CA GLU A 4 -5.93 -13.79 21.33
C GLU A 4 -6.36 -14.91 20.37
N ASP A 5 -7.55 -14.75 19.76
CA ASP A 5 -8.13 -15.67 18.78
C ASP A 5 -8.17 -15.07 17.35
N CYS A 6 -7.35 -14.06 17.07
CA CYS A 6 -7.29 -13.42 15.76
C CYS A 6 -6.00 -13.77 15.02
N LEU A 7 -6.12 -14.14 13.75
CA LEU A 7 -4.99 -14.12 12.83
C LEU A 7 -4.72 -12.67 12.43
N VAL A 8 -3.53 -12.15 12.75
CA VAL A 8 -3.15 -10.77 12.45
C VAL A 8 -2.17 -10.76 11.28
N HIS A 9 -2.54 -10.05 10.21
CA HIS A 9 -1.69 -9.82 9.06
C HIS A 9 -1.12 -8.41 9.08
N THR A 10 0.20 -8.29 8.94
CA THR A 10 0.88 -7.00 8.80
C THR A 10 1.21 -6.77 7.32
N ILE A 11 0.69 -5.68 6.77
CA ILE A 11 0.83 -5.36 5.34
C ILE A 11 1.39 -3.95 5.19
N SER A 12 2.32 -3.77 4.27
CA SER A 12 2.80 -2.45 3.85
C SER A 12 2.48 -2.22 2.38
N LEU A 13 1.68 -1.20 2.12
CA LEU A 13 1.47 -0.70 0.76
C LEU A 13 2.65 0.19 0.39
N ILE A 14 3.49 -0.27 -0.52
CA ILE A 14 4.68 0.44 -0.98
C ILE A 14 4.44 0.99 -2.38
N CYS A 15 5.06 2.12 -2.70
CA CYS A 15 5.07 2.65 -4.05
C CYS A 15 6.32 3.47 -4.29
N ASP A 16 6.68 3.63 -5.56
CA ASP A 16 7.81 4.47 -5.93
C ASP A 16 7.58 5.96 -5.58
N ALA A 17 8.67 6.69 -5.43
CA ALA A 17 8.66 8.10 -5.03
C ALA A 17 7.89 9.01 -5.99
N ASP A 18 7.97 8.76 -7.29
CA ASP A 18 7.34 9.60 -8.31
C ASP A 18 5.84 9.36 -8.39
N SER A 19 5.41 8.09 -8.30
CA SER A 19 3.99 7.75 -8.17
C SER A 19 3.39 8.33 -6.89
N LEU A 20 4.11 8.24 -5.76
CA LEU A 20 3.67 8.84 -4.50
C LEU A 20 3.52 10.35 -4.60
N ARG A 21 4.53 11.05 -5.16
CA ARG A 21 4.49 12.50 -5.39
C ARG A 21 3.30 12.90 -6.26
N LYS A 22 3.07 12.21 -7.38
CA LYS A 22 1.95 12.51 -8.29
C LYS A 22 0.60 12.40 -7.59
N ARG A 23 0.40 11.36 -6.77
CA ARG A 23 -0.84 11.16 -6.01
C ARG A 23 -1.03 12.28 -4.99
N LEU A 24 -0.01 12.54 -4.17
CA LEU A 24 -0.06 13.60 -3.15
C LEU A 24 -0.25 14.99 -3.75
N LYS A 25 0.36 15.28 -4.91
CA LYS A 25 0.17 16.55 -5.62
C LYS A 25 -1.31 16.78 -5.97
N LYS A 26 -2.01 15.76 -6.47
CA LYS A 26 -3.46 15.85 -6.76
C LYS A 26 -4.27 16.19 -5.52
N ASP A 27 -3.93 15.60 -4.37
CA ASP A 27 -4.62 15.88 -3.12
C ASP A 27 -4.35 17.29 -2.59
N ILE A 28 -3.13 17.80 -2.79
CA ILE A 28 -2.77 19.18 -2.47
C ILE A 28 -3.53 20.15 -3.37
N ASP A 29 -3.56 19.89 -4.69
CA ASP A 29 -4.29 20.71 -5.66
C ASP A 29 -5.81 20.72 -5.36
N ALA A 30 -6.33 19.64 -4.77
CA ALA A 30 -7.71 19.53 -4.29
C ALA A 30 -7.94 20.12 -2.88
N GLY A 31 -6.90 20.63 -2.21
CA GLY A 31 -6.99 21.21 -0.85
C GLY A 31 -7.19 20.18 0.27
N ILE A 32 -7.01 18.88 0.00
CA ILE A 32 -7.19 17.79 0.98
C ILE A 32 -5.95 17.66 1.88
N ARG A 33 -4.77 18.02 1.38
CA ARG A 33 -3.48 17.90 2.07
C ARG A 33 -2.64 19.17 1.92
N SER A 34 -1.73 19.37 2.87
CA SER A 34 -0.72 20.42 2.84
C SER A 34 0.55 19.97 2.11
N GLU A 35 1.29 20.91 1.51
CA GLU A 35 2.47 20.65 0.66
C GLU A 35 3.59 19.87 1.38
N ASP A 36 3.74 20.05 2.70
CA ASP A 36 4.76 19.36 3.50
C ASP A 36 4.57 17.83 3.53
N VAL A 37 3.38 17.32 3.15
CA VAL A 37 3.10 15.89 3.10
C VAL A 37 4.03 15.15 2.14
N ILE A 38 4.45 15.79 1.03
CA ILE A 38 5.30 15.15 0.03
C ILE A 38 6.66 14.80 0.64
N GLN A 39 7.34 15.78 1.24
CA GLN A 39 8.67 15.56 1.82
C GLN A 39 8.63 14.50 2.92
N ARG A 40 7.65 14.58 3.83
CA ARG A 40 7.49 13.62 4.93
C ARG A 40 7.11 12.21 4.47
N SER A 41 6.44 12.07 3.32
CA SER A 41 6.06 10.75 2.80
C SER A 41 7.23 10.09 2.07
N ILE A 42 7.97 10.85 1.26
CA ILE A 42 9.18 10.34 0.59
C ILE A 42 10.22 9.85 1.60
N ALA A 43 10.44 10.62 2.67
CA ALA A 43 11.40 10.24 3.71
C ALA A 43 11.08 8.90 4.40
N ARG A 44 9.82 8.45 4.36
CA ARG A 44 9.38 7.19 4.99
C ARG A 44 9.44 5.97 4.07
N ILE A 45 9.60 6.13 2.76
CA ILE A 45 9.56 5.00 1.81
C ILE A 45 10.53 3.90 2.24
N GLY A 46 11.81 4.25 2.47
CA GLY A 46 12.83 3.27 2.88
C GLY A 46 12.66 2.71 4.29
N LEU A 47 11.75 3.24 5.11
CA LEU A 47 11.42 2.66 6.42
C LEU A 47 10.50 1.46 6.26
N TYR A 48 9.56 1.50 5.31
CA TYR A 48 8.62 0.40 5.08
C TYR A 48 9.32 -0.85 4.57
N GLU A 49 10.39 -0.71 3.79
CA GLU A 49 11.25 -1.83 3.35
C GLU A 49 11.85 -2.62 4.53
N LYS A 50 12.06 -1.98 5.68
CA LYS A 50 12.71 -2.58 6.85
C LYS A 50 11.74 -3.26 7.81
N LEU A 51 10.44 -3.08 7.62
CA LEU A 51 9.44 -3.70 8.48
C LEU A 51 9.23 -5.16 8.08
N ASP A 52 9.03 -6.04 9.05
CA ASP A 52 8.61 -7.42 8.81
C ASP A 52 7.10 -7.46 8.54
N THR A 53 6.73 -7.17 7.29
CA THR A 53 5.35 -7.13 6.80
C THR A 53 5.31 -7.60 5.37
N GLU A 54 4.15 -8.08 4.93
CA GLU A 54 3.93 -8.38 3.53
C GLU A 54 3.87 -7.09 2.71
N LYS A 55 4.66 -7.03 1.63
CA LYS A 55 4.74 -5.84 0.78
C LYS A 55 3.81 -6.02 -0.41
N ILE A 56 2.93 -5.04 -0.59
CA ILE A 56 2.12 -4.93 -1.80
C ILE A 56 2.60 -3.67 -2.53
N ASP A 57 3.23 -3.87 -3.68
CA ASP A 57 3.57 -2.76 -4.57
C ASP A 57 2.28 -2.23 -5.21
N VAL A 58 1.90 -1.01 -4.83
CA VAL A 58 0.71 -0.33 -5.32
C VAL A 58 1.00 0.71 -6.40
N THR A 59 2.22 0.72 -6.95
CA THR A 59 2.71 1.74 -7.89
C THR A 59 1.82 1.85 -9.14
N HIS A 60 1.52 0.73 -9.77
CA HIS A 60 0.82 0.67 -11.06
C HIS A 60 -0.56 0.01 -10.99
N ILE A 61 -1.10 -0.21 -9.80
CA ILE A 61 -2.40 -0.84 -9.60
C ILE A 61 -3.41 0.14 -9.01
N THR A 62 -4.69 -0.14 -9.24
CA THR A 62 -5.79 0.66 -8.70
C THR A 62 -6.06 0.30 -7.23
N PRO A 63 -6.77 1.15 -6.46
CA PRO A 63 -7.19 0.81 -5.11
C PRO A 63 -7.96 -0.52 -5.01
N GLU A 64 -8.79 -0.84 -6.00
CA GLU A 64 -9.57 -2.09 -6.05
C GLU A 64 -8.66 -3.31 -6.20
N HIS A 65 -7.62 -3.22 -7.04
CA HIS A 65 -6.61 -4.28 -7.16
C HIS A 65 -5.78 -4.42 -5.88
N ALA A 66 -5.44 -3.32 -5.22
CA ALA A 66 -4.73 -3.38 -3.93
C ALA A 66 -5.58 -4.07 -2.86
N ALA A 67 -6.89 -3.76 -2.80
CA ALA A 67 -7.83 -4.39 -1.88
C ALA A 67 -7.96 -5.90 -2.14
N GLU A 68 -8.03 -6.30 -3.41
CA GLU A 68 -8.05 -7.71 -3.78
C GLU A 68 -6.75 -8.44 -3.39
N ARG A 69 -5.59 -7.80 -3.59
CA ARG A 69 -4.32 -8.37 -3.12
C ARG A 69 -4.35 -8.58 -1.62
N ILE A 70 -4.79 -7.59 -0.83
CA ILE A 70 -4.92 -7.73 0.64
C ILE A 70 -5.79 -8.93 1.02
N VAL A 71 -6.93 -9.15 0.37
CA VAL A 71 -7.81 -10.31 0.66
C VAL A 71 -7.16 -11.64 0.27
N ASN A 72 -6.32 -11.65 -0.77
CA ASN A 72 -5.70 -12.86 -1.28
C ASN A 72 -4.34 -13.18 -0.65
N VAL A 73 -3.67 -12.20 -0.04
CA VAL A 73 -2.56 -12.38 0.91
C VAL A 73 -2.94 -13.40 1.98
N GLU A 74 -4.12 -13.24 2.58
CA GLU A 74 -4.65 -14.17 3.59
C GLU A 74 -4.85 -15.60 3.07
N ARG A 75 -5.02 -15.75 1.75
CA ARG A 75 -5.33 -17.02 1.07
C ARG A 75 -4.11 -17.70 0.46
N GLY A 76 -2.92 -17.11 0.60
CA GLY A 76 -1.67 -17.65 0.04
C GLY A 76 -1.63 -17.71 -1.49
N LYS A 77 -2.41 -16.86 -2.16
CA LYS A 77 -2.50 -16.86 -3.63
C LYS A 77 -1.44 -15.96 -4.26
N THR A 78 -0.85 -16.42 -5.36
CA THR A 78 0.12 -15.67 -6.15
C THR A 78 -0.55 -14.61 -7.04
N ASP A 79 0.21 -13.60 -7.46
CA ASP A 79 -0.25 -12.54 -8.38
C ASP A 79 -0.89 -13.09 -9.67
N ALA A 80 -0.35 -14.19 -10.19
CA ALA A 80 -0.88 -14.86 -11.38
C ALA A 80 -2.27 -15.49 -11.13
N GLU A 81 -2.46 -16.09 -9.95
CA GLU A 81 -3.73 -16.69 -9.56
C GLU A 81 -4.79 -15.61 -9.30
N ILE A 82 -4.41 -14.47 -8.71
CA ILE A 82 -5.33 -13.35 -8.49
C ILE A 82 -5.87 -12.83 -9.83
N LEU A 83 -4.99 -12.65 -10.82
CA LEU A 83 -5.39 -12.12 -12.13
C LEU A 83 -6.27 -13.10 -12.94
N TYR A 84 -6.05 -14.41 -12.76
CA TYR A 84 -6.75 -15.47 -13.51
C TYR A 84 -8.21 -15.67 -13.08
N TYR A 85 -8.56 -15.39 -11.83
CA TYR A 85 -9.92 -15.57 -11.29
C TYR A 85 -10.83 -14.35 -11.45
N ARG A 86 -10.47 -13.41 -12.33
CA ARG A 86 -11.24 -12.21 -12.68
C ARG A 86 -12.04 -12.37 -13.97
#